data_AF-A0A831LR88-F1
#
_entry.id   AF-A0A831LR88-F1
#
_cell.length_a   1.000
_cell.length_b   1.000
_cell.length_c   1.000
_cell.angle_alpha   90.00
_cell.angle_beta   90.00
_cell.angle_gamma   90.00
#
_symmetry.space_group_name_H-M   'P 1'
#
loop_
_entity.id
_entity.type
_entity.pdbx_description
1 polymer ?
#
loop_
_entity_poly.entity_id
_entity_poly.type
_entity_poly.pdbx_seq_one_letter_code
_entity_poly.pdbx_strand_id
1 'polypeptide(L)'
;MGGEGWMGATGLVVEGAGEAVDRRRLREGTNAYCVRSPDGTSLQFAMPLLVRRPLPDGIDPGGADGAVWAIIEAVKGAACTDTRLRPLGGLDTERPARYAGGIEPVTLVHSDTAIGSELWKPDEENMFLPDGLHCTVRGAVPYPGPPDGRAIREISETVAALAEGIGEVMRRLPARDLAAAATLSLDQKLLRAHLPSMGLVCFIGDGTLPARSYTRFRQHHRVAGPKEGVHIPFLCPEGIGPIEVELPASGRRITGLGVRRREVLAIAGSNAQGKTTLLNAIRAGEDDHAAGDGRELVVTVRGARTAEAGGQHLNGADVSLFFGSLPPGMSGTPKAAFGQGSGSMTMAVQVGAAVREGAPLLLIDEDRAAANLLVRSTLQEEDVTPLAEILAKRRDALGSTACIVATSSLDSLIARADRIMVLRGHGAGVIAPAAFRAAYLEYLEQCLRMTKKDQGR
;
A
#
# COMPACT_ATOMS: atom_id res chain seq x y z
N MET A 1 -41.20 -8.25 18.21
CA MET A 1 -40.10 -8.28 19.20
C MET A 1 -39.13 -7.16 18.83
N GLY A 2 -39.52 -5.91 19.10
CA GLY A 2 -38.75 -4.72 18.74
C GLY A 2 -37.60 -4.51 19.72
N GLY A 3 -36.37 -4.44 19.22
CA GLY A 3 -35.20 -4.19 20.06
C GLY A 3 -35.25 -2.79 20.66
N GLU A 4 -35.15 -2.68 21.98
CA GLU A 4 -35.32 -1.45 22.79
C GLU A 4 -34.21 -0.38 22.61
N GLY A 5 -33.52 -0.34 21.48
CA GLY A 5 -32.39 0.57 21.27
C GLY A 5 -32.21 1.00 19.83
N TRP A 6 -31.25 1.91 19.62
CA TRP A 6 -30.98 2.53 18.32
C TRP A 6 -30.74 1.52 17.19
N MET A 7 -30.18 0.35 17.48
CA MET A 7 -29.99 -0.70 16.47
C MET A 7 -31.34 -1.15 15.89
N GLY A 8 -32.34 -1.39 16.73
CA GLY A 8 -33.69 -1.78 16.30
C GLY A 8 -34.49 -0.64 15.67
N ALA A 9 -34.12 0.61 15.94
CA ALA A 9 -34.74 1.79 15.34
C ALA A 9 -34.13 2.18 13.97
N THR A 10 -33.08 1.51 13.52
CA THR A 10 -32.39 1.81 12.24
C THR A 10 -33.37 1.82 11.06
N GLY A 11 -34.29 0.85 10.99
CA GLY A 11 -35.30 0.80 9.91
C GLY A 11 -36.18 2.05 9.83
N LEU A 12 -36.57 2.61 10.98
CA LEU A 12 -37.39 3.83 11.03
C LEU A 12 -36.60 5.06 10.59
N VAL A 13 -35.30 5.12 10.89
CA VAL A 13 -34.40 6.17 10.38
C VAL A 13 -34.26 6.08 8.87
N VAL A 14 -34.11 4.86 8.34
CA VAL A 14 -34.03 4.60 6.89
C VAL A 14 -35.33 5.03 6.18
N GLU A 15 -36.48 4.73 6.77
CA GLU A 15 -37.77 5.18 6.24
C GLU A 15 -37.90 6.70 6.26
N GLY A 16 -37.51 7.34 7.37
CA GLY A 16 -37.57 8.79 7.53
C GLY A 16 -36.61 9.56 6.61
N ALA A 17 -35.42 9.02 6.34
CA ALA A 17 -34.45 9.61 5.41
C ALA A 17 -34.86 9.46 3.92
N GLY A 18 -35.85 8.60 3.63
CA GLY A 18 -36.48 8.51 2.32
C GLY A 18 -35.53 8.14 1.19
N GLU A 19 -35.59 8.89 0.10
CA GLU A 19 -34.84 8.65 -1.15
C GLU A 19 -33.32 8.89 -1.03
N ALA A 20 -32.86 9.49 0.07
CA ALA A 20 -31.44 9.66 0.33
C ALA A 20 -30.71 8.33 0.55
N VAL A 21 -31.41 7.34 1.11
CA VAL A 21 -30.85 6.02 1.43
C VAL A 21 -30.88 5.12 0.21
N ASP A 22 -29.74 4.52 -0.12
CA ASP A 22 -29.65 3.53 -1.17
C ASP A 22 -30.17 2.17 -0.71
N ARG A 23 -31.48 1.97 -0.88
CA ARG A 23 -32.17 0.74 -0.48
C ARG A 23 -31.68 -0.51 -1.22
N ARG A 24 -31.06 -0.39 -2.39
CA ARG A 24 -30.57 -1.55 -3.16
C ARG A 24 -29.28 -2.12 -2.60
N ARG A 25 -28.50 -1.30 -1.88
CA ARG A 25 -27.23 -1.71 -1.26
C ARG A 25 -27.30 -1.76 0.26
N LEU A 26 -28.49 -1.57 0.81
CA LEU A 26 -28.74 -1.61 2.25
C LEU A 26 -28.54 -3.02 2.80
N ARG A 27 -27.67 -3.12 3.80
CA ARG A 27 -27.41 -4.32 4.61
C ARG A 27 -27.47 -3.93 6.07
N GLU A 28 -28.61 -4.25 6.69
CA GLU A 28 -28.86 -3.96 8.11
C GLU A 28 -27.78 -4.58 9.01
N GLY A 29 -27.32 -3.82 10.01
CA GLY A 29 -26.23 -4.23 10.91
C GLY A 29 -24.83 -4.25 10.27
N THR A 30 -24.71 -3.97 8.97
CA THR A 30 -23.42 -3.93 8.25
C THR A 30 -23.08 -2.51 7.77
N ASN A 31 -23.89 -1.96 6.86
CA ASN A 31 -23.72 -0.59 6.34
C ASN A 31 -24.92 0.31 6.62
N ALA A 32 -25.98 -0.23 7.22
CA ALA A 32 -27.12 0.50 7.78
C ALA A 32 -27.28 0.14 9.26
N TYR A 33 -26.89 1.04 10.16
CA TYR A 33 -27.10 0.89 11.61
C TYR A 33 -27.03 2.23 12.33
N CYS A 34 -27.71 2.31 13.48
CA CYS A 34 -27.53 3.35 14.48
C CYS A 34 -27.17 2.71 15.82
N VAL A 35 -26.09 3.12 16.47
CA VAL A 35 -25.64 2.54 17.75
C VAL A 35 -25.13 3.63 18.69
N ARG A 36 -25.52 3.54 19.97
CA ARG A 36 -25.00 4.44 21.00
C ARG A 36 -23.51 4.17 21.23
N SER A 37 -22.71 5.23 21.39
CA SER A 37 -21.30 5.06 21.73
C SER A 37 -21.12 4.39 23.11
N PRO A 38 -20.00 3.65 23.33
CA PRO A 38 -19.72 3.01 24.62
C PRO A 38 -19.69 3.95 25.83
N ASP A 39 -19.27 5.21 25.63
CA ASP A 39 -19.27 6.27 26.66
C ASP A 39 -20.63 6.97 26.78
N GLY A 40 -21.58 6.65 25.90
CA GLY A 40 -22.96 7.09 25.97
C GLY A 40 -23.23 8.52 25.52
N THR A 41 -22.21 9.23 25.01
CA THR A 41 -22.26 10.66 24.67
C THR A 41 -22.62 10.92 23.20
N SER A 42 -22.50 9.92 22.34
CA SER A 42 -22.76 10.05 20.90
C SER A 42 -23.68 8.95 20.38
N LEU A 43 -24.34 9.22 19.26
CA LEU A 43 -24.93 8.21 18.40
C LEU A 43 -24.05 8.03 17.17
N GLN A 44 -23.54 6.82 16.96
CA GLN A 44 -22.81 6.44 15.75
C GLN A 44 -23.77 5.85 14.73
N PHE A 45 -23.53 6.11 13.45
CA PHE A 45 -24.31 5.53 12.37
C PHE A 45 -23.44 5.12 11.18
N ALA A 46 -23.97 4.18 10.41
CA ALA A 46 -23.57 3.96 9.03
C ALA A 46 -24.84 3.96 8.17
N MET A 47 -24.81 4.65 7.03
CA MET A 47 -25.92 4.68 6.08
C MET A 47 -25.41 4.59 4.65
N PRO A 48 -25.94 3.68 3.81
CA PRO A 48 -25.69 3.68 2.38
C PRO A 48 -26.54 4.78 1.74
N LEU A 49 -25.91 5.72 1.05
CA LEU A 49 -26.57 6.85 0.42
C LEU A 49 -26.49 6.77 -1.11
N LEU A 50 -27.53 7.28 -1.77
CA LEU A 50 -27.56 7.47 -3.21
C LEU A 50 -27.63 8.96 -3.55
N VAL A 51 -26.55 9.50 -4.11
CA VAL A 51 -26.57 10.84 -4.70
C VAL A 51 -26.84 10.69 -6.18
N ARG A 52 -28.10 10.95 -6.58
CA ARG A 52 -28.63 10.76 -7.94
C ARG A 52 -28.09 11.78 -8.94
N ARG A 53 -26.81 11.66 -9.25
CA ARG A 53 -26.13 12.47 -10.25
C ARG A 53 -25.11 11.59 -10.97
N PRO A 54 -25.31 11.34 -12.27
CA PRO A 54 -24.42 10.46 -13.01
C PRO A 54 -23.00 11.04 -13.06
N LEU A 55 -22.04 10.17 -13.31
CA LEU A 55 -20.68 10.57 -13.63
C LEU A 55 -20.70 11.47 -14.88
N PRO A 56 -19.93 12.58 -14.91
CA PRO A 56 -19.84 13.42 -16.10
C PRO A 56 -19.46 12.64 -17.37
N ASP A 57 -20.01 13.06 -18.50
CA ASP A 57 -19.68 12.49 -19.82
C ASP A 57 -18.18 12.59 -20.12
N GLY A 58 -17.66 11.59 -20.84
CA GLY A 58 -16.25 11.53 -21.25
C GLY A 58 -15.30 10.96 -20.19
N ILE A 59 -15.79 10.60 -19.01
CA ILE A 59 -15.01 9.83 -18.03
C ILE A 59 -15.14 8.34 -18.35
N ASP A 60 -14.00 7.69 -18.58
CA ASP A 60 -13.95 6.24 -18.76
C ASP A 60 -14.33 5.52 -17.44
N PRO A 61 -15.27 4.54 -17.48
CA PRO A 61 -15.68 3.80 -16.28
C PRO A 61 -14.53 3.13 -15.52
N GLY A 62 -13.46 2.72 -16.22
CA GLY A 62 -12.26 2.12 -15.61
C GLY A 62 -11.48 3.08 -14.71
N GLY A 63 -11.66 4.39 -14.89
CA GLY A 63 -11.06 5.44 -14.05
C GLY A 63 -12.04 6.09 -13.06
N ALA A 64 -13.30 5.67 -13.02
CA ALA A 64 -14.35 6.38 -12.29
C ALA A 64 -14.09 6.52 -10.78
N ASP A 65 -13.36 5.59 -10.17
CA ASP A 65 -12.93 5.68 -8.77
C ASP A 65 -12.01 6.86 -8.47
N GLY A 66 -11.23 7.35 -9.44
CA GLY A 66 -10.49 8.60 -9.33
C GLY A 66 -11.42 9.81 -9.20
N ALA A 67 -12.54 9.82 -9.92
CA ALA A 67 -13.58 10.85 -9.76
C ALA A 67 -14.30 10.72 -8.42
N VAL A 68 -14.61 9.49 -7.97
CA VAL A 68 -15.18 9.23 -6.64
C VAL A 68 -14.25 9.76 -5.55
N TRP A 69 -12.94 9.51 -5.67
CA TRP A 69 -11.93 9.99 -4.75
C TRP A 69 -11.99 11.51 -4.63
N ALA A 70 -12.00 12.21 -5.77
CA ALA A 70 -12.04 13.67 -5.79
C ALA A 70 -13.31 14.23 -5.11
N ILE A 71 -14.45 13.55 -5.27
CA ILE A 71 -15.70 13.92 -4.59
C ILE A 71 -15.59 13.70 -3.09
N ILE A 72 -15.15 12.51 -2.66
CA ILE A 72 -15.03 12.17 -1.24
C ILE A 72 -14.09 13.16 -0.52
N GLU A 73 -12.91 13.41 -1.07
CA GLU A 73 -11.95 14.33 -0.44
C GLU A 73 -12.47 15.77 -0.40
N ALA A 74 -13.21 16.21 -1.42
CA ALA A 74 -13.87 17.51 -1.39
C ALA A 74 -14.96 17.59 -0.31
N VAL A 75 -15.74 16.52 -0.11
CA VAL A 75 -16.75 16.45 0.96
C VAL A 75 -16.08 16.50 2.33
N LYS A 76 -15.01 15.74 2.54
CA LYS A 76 -14.24 15.77 3.80
C LYS A 76 -13.70 17.17 4.08
N GLY A 77 -13.13 17.84 3.07
CA GLY A 77 -12.63 19.21 3.18
C GLY A 77 -13.73 20.23 3.52
N ALA A 78 -14.96 20.00 3.07
CA ALA A 78 -16.11 20.85 3.37
C ALA A 78 -16.73 20.58 4.75
N ALA A 79 -16.39 19.47 5.43
CA ALA A 79 -17.02 19.08 6.69
C ALA A 79 -16.88 20.12 7.82
N CYS A 80 -15.81 20.90 7.82
CA CYS A 80 -15.60 21.95 8.81
C CYS A 80 -16.48 23.20 8.60
N THR A 81 -16.94 23.45 7.37
CA THR A 81 -17.67 24.67 6.99
C THR A 81 -19.14 24.43 6.66
N ASP A 82 -19.50 23.24 6.17
CA ASP A 82 -20.88 22.83 5.93
C ASP A 82 -21.39 22.01 7.13
N THR A 83 -22.34 22.58 7.87
CA THR A 83 -22.89 21.95 9.08
C THR A 83 -23.54 20.60 8.81
N ARG A 84 -24.04 20.36 7.59
CA ARG A 84 -24.66 19.10 7.20
C ARG A 84 -23.65 17.96 7.10
N LEU A 85 -22.38 18.28 6.87
CA LEU A 85 -21.29 17.31 6.68
C LEU A 85 -20.49 17.03 7.97
N ARG A 86 -20.67 17.86 9.01
CA ARG A 86 -20.05 17.70 10.33
C ARG A 86 -20.22 16.32 10.97
N PRO A 87 -21.34 15.58 10.76
CA PRO A 87 -21.48 14.22 11.28
C PRO A 87 -20.42 13.23 10.79
N LEU A 88 -19.84 13.42 9.58
CA LEU A 88 -18.80 12.55 9.04
C LEU A 88 -17.58 12.47 9.97
N GLY A 89 -17.19 13.61 10.54
CA GLY A 89 -16.08 13.72 11.49
C GLY A 89 -16.52 13.73 12.96
N GLY A 90 -17.81 13.57 13.23
CA GLY A 90 -18.39 13.76 14.57
C GLY A 90 -18.07 15.11 15.19
N LEU A 91 -18.02 16.18 14.38
CA LEU A 91 -17.48 17.49 14.79
C LEU A 91 -18.31 18.19 15.88
N ASP A 92 -19.56 17.78 16.08
CA ASP A 92 -20.45 18.30 17.11
C ASP A 92 -20.54 17.42 18.34
N THR A 93 -19.89 16.26 18.35
CA THR A 93 -19.85 15.36 19.52
C THR A 93 -18.95 15.91 20.62
N GLU A 94 -19.10 15.42 21.85
CA GLU A 94 -18.21 15.80 22.96
C GLU A 94 -16.73 15.43 22.72
N ARG A 95 -16.47 14.42 21.86
CA ARG A 95 -15.12 13.92 21.57
C ARG A 95 -14.89 13.75 20.06
N PRO A 96 -14.80 14.83 19.28
CA PRO A 96 -14.68 14.77 17.81
C PRO A 96 -13.47 13.98 17.34
N ALA A 97 -12.37 14.02 18.11
CA ALA A 97 -11.18 13.26 17.81
C ALA A 97 -11.47 11.75 17.67
N ARG A 98 -12.51 11.18 18.28
CA ARG A 98 -12.84 9.76 18.14
C ARG A 98 -13.29 9.40 16.71
N TYR A 99 -13.92 10.34 16.02
CA TYR A 99 -14.59 10.13 14.74
C TYR A 99 -13.86 10.80 13.56
N ALA A 100 -12.72 11.45 13.83
CA ALA A 100 -11.93 12.16 12.83
C ALA A 100 -11.48 11.29 11.63
N GLY A 101 -11.53 9.95 11.74
CA GLY A 101 -11.25 9.04 10.63
C GLY A 101 -12.21 9.21 9.44
N GLY A 102 -13.46 9.63 9.67
CA GLY A 102 -14.43 9.88 8.59
C GLY A 102 -14.09 11.08 7.71
N ILE A 103 -13.25 12.00 8.21
CA ILE A 103 -12.73 13.17 7.47
C ILE A 103 -11.21 13.15 7.32
N GLU A 104 -10.53 12.05 7.65
CA GLU A 104 -9.10 11.91 7.45
C GLU A 104 -8.80 11.97 5.94
N PRO A 105 -7.87 12.83 5.49
CA PRO A 105 -7.49 12.88 4.09
C PRO A 105 -6.85 11.56 3.64
N VAL A 106 -7.31 11.02 2.51
CA VAL A 106 -6.81 9.76 1.95
C VAL A 106 -6.38 9.98 0.52
N THR A 107 -5.22 9.45 0.14
CA THR A 107 -4.70 9.53 -1.23
C THR A 107 -4.66 8.18 -1.94
N LEU A 108 -5.13 7.11 -1.29
CA LEU A 108 -5.36 5.80 -1.90
C LEU A 108 -6.67 5.84 -2.69
N VAL A 109 -6.59 5.56 -3.99
CA VAL A 109 -7.75 5.53 -4.89
C VAL A 109 -8.27 4.11 -5.05
N HIS A 110 -7.38 3.14 -5.34
CA HIS A 110 -7.78 1.76 -5.56
C HIS A 110 -6.75 0.76 -5.05
N SER A 111 -7.24 -0.32 -4.44
CA SER A 111 -6.45 -1.46 -4.00
C SER A 111 -7.25 -2.74 -4.17
N ASP A 112 -6.61 -3.81 -4.63
CA ASP A 112 -7.22 -5.15 -4.68
C ASP A 112 -7.29 -5.81 -3.29
N THR A 113 -6.84 -5.11 -2.24
CA THR A 113 -6.88 -5.57 -0.85
C THR A 113 -7.76 -4.65 -0.02
N ALA A 114 -8.34 -5.15 1.06
CA ALA A 114 -9.17 -4.37 1.99
C ALA A 114 -8.37 -3.37 2.87
N ILE A 115 -7.26 -2.84 2.36
CA ILE A 115 -6.41 -1.92 3.09
C ILE A 115 -7.11 -0.57 3.27
N GLY A 116 -7.07 -0.05 4.50
CA GLY A 116 -7.76 1.19 4.83
C GLY A 116 -9.28 1.08 4.77
N SER A 117 -9.86 -0.10 5.01
CA SER A 117 -11.33 -0.35 5.02
C SER A 117 -12.11 0.51 6.02
N GLU A 118 -11.44 1.04 7.05
CA GLU A 118 -12.04 1.94 8.05
C GLU A 118 -12.02 3.41 7.62
N LEU A 119 -11.37 3.73 6.50
CA LEU A 119 -11.30 5.09 5.96
C LEU A 119 -12.38 5.27 4.90
N TRP A 120 -12.95 6.48 4.82
CA TRP A 120 -13.87 6.79 3.74
C TRP A 120 -13.09 7.10 2.46
N LYS A 121 -13.21 6.27 1.43
CA LYS A 121 -12.44 6.34 0.17
C LYS A 121 -13.20 5.56 -0.92
N PRO A 122 -12.78 5.61 -2.20
CA PRO A 122 -13.36 4.71 -3.19
C PRO A 122 -13.13 3.24 -2.85
N ASP A 123 -14.15 2.43 -3.09
CA ASP A 123 -14.16 0.97 -3.00
C ASP A 123 -15.54 0.43 -3.41
N GLU A 124 -15.79 -0.84 -3.12
CA GLU A 124 -17.06 -1.51 -3.39
C GLU A 124 -18.26 -0.81 -2.72
N GLU A 125 -18.07 -0.06 -1.63
CA GLU A 125 -19.13 0.66 -0.94
C GLU A 125 -19.24 2.14 -1.36
N ASN A 126 -18.29 2.61 -2.15
CA ASN A 126 -18.16 4.01 -2.56
C ASN A 126 -17.76 4.07 -4.03
N MET A 127 -18.75 4.10 -4.91
CA MET A 127 -18.56 3.94 -6.35
C MET A 127 -19.63 4.67 -7.17
N PHE A 128 -19.32 4.97 -8.44
CA PHE A 128 -20.33 5.36 -9.41
C PHE A 128 -21.01 4.14 -10.01
N LEU A 129 -22.34 4.20 -10.07
CA LEU A 129 -23.18 3.34 -10.91
C LEU A 129 -23.98 4.25 -11.88
N PRO A 130 -24.68 3.70 -12.89
CA PRO A 130 -25.33 4.50 -13.93
C PRO A 130 -26.31 5.57 -13.43
N ASP A 131 -26.86 5.40 -12.23
CA ASP A 131 -27.86 6.29 -11.64
C ASP A 131 -27.32 7.23 -10.56
N GLY A 132 -26.02 7.16 -10.25
CA GLY A 132 -25.37 8.14 -9.40
C GLY A 132 -24.18 7.63 -8.60
N LEU A 133 -23.79 8.43 -7.61
CA LEU A 133 -22.79 8.05 -6.62
C LEU A 133 -23.47 7.25 -5.51
N HIS A 134 -23.00 6.02 -5.32
CA HIS A 134 -23.39 5.13 -4.22
C HIS A 134 -22.28 5.20 -3.18
N CYS A 135 -22.59 5.64 -1.97
CA CYS A 135 -21.58 5.79 -0.92
C CYS A 135 -22.11 5.42 0.45
N THR A 136 -21.41 4.53 1.14
CA THR A 136 -21.66 4.25 2.56
C THR A 136 -20.94 5.29 3.40
N VAL A 137 -21.71 6.16 4.07
CA VAL A 137 -21.17 7.12 5.03
C VAL A 137 -21.22 6.55 6.44
N ARG A 138 -20.14 6.76 7.19
CA ARG A 138 -20.07 6.46 8.62
C ARG A 138 -19.81 7.75 9.37
N GLY A 139 -20.53 7.96 10.47
CA GLY A 139 -20.44 9.20 11.21
C GLY A 139 -20.95 9.09 12.63
N ALA A 140 -20.93 10.23 13.32
CA ALA A 140 -21.45 10.35 14.67
C ALA A 140 -22.08 11.73 14.90
N VAL A 141 -23.09 11.75 15.76
CA VAL A 141 -23.76 12.97 16.25
C VAL A 141 -23.85 12.94 17.77
N PRO A 142 -24.08 14.07 18.45
CA PRO A 142 -24.44 14.08 19.86
C PRO A 142 -25.58 13.09 20.15
N TYR A 143 -25.52 12.39 21.28
CA TYR A 143 -26.55 11.41 21.59
C TYR A 143 -27.92 12.10 21.77
N PRO A 144 -28.92 11.80 20.93
CA PRO A 144 -30.20 12.51 20.95
C PRO A 144 -31.17 12.00 22.05
N GLY A 145 -30.74 11.01 22.85
CA GLY A 145 -31.60 10.28 23.78
C GLY A 145 -32.03 8.91 23.23
N PRO A 146 -32.93 8.18 23.92
CA PRO A 146 -33.53 6.94 23.43
C PRO A 146 -34.27 7.14 22.09
N PRO A 147 -34.47 6.08 21.29
CA PRO A 147 -35.12 6.19 19.99
C PRO A 147 -36.64 6.42 20.10
N ASP A 148 -37.04 7.64 20.43
CA ASP A 148 -38.42 8.12 20.35
C ASP A 148 -38.72 8.76 18.98
N GLY A 149 -39.99 9.12 18.74
CA GLY A 149 -40.41 9.70 17.46
C GLY A 149 -39.77 11.05 17.12
N ARG A 150 -39.27 11.81 18.11
CA ARG A 150 -38.55 13.06 17.88
C ARG A 150 -37.11 12.77 17.50
N ALA A 151 -36.41 11.95 18.28
CA ALA A 151 -35.02 11.60 18.05
C ALA A 151 -34.85 10.86 16.70
N ILE A 152 -35.75 9.92 16.37
CA ILE A 152 -35.74 9.24 15.07
C ILE A 152 -35.86 10.24 13.92
N ARG A 153 -36.74 11.24 14.04
CA ARG A 153 -36.92 12.29 13.03
C ARG A 153 -35.66 13.13 12.87
N GLU A 154 -35.06 13.56 13.97
CA GLU A 154 -33.81 14.34 13.98
C GLU A 154 -32.66 13.60 13.27
N ILE A 155 -32.50 12.30 13.54
CA ILE A 155 -31.48 11.49 12.87
C ILE A 155 -31.81 11.26 11.39
N SER A 156 -33.09 11.05 11.06
CA SER A 156 -33.54 10.93 9.67
C SER A 156 -33.24 12.18 8.85
N GLU A 157 -33.55 13.36 9.41
CA GLU A 157 -33.25 14.67 8.81
C GLU A 157 -31.74 14.88 8.67
N THR A 158 -30.95 14.45 9.66
CA THR A 158 -29.48 14.50 9.58
C THR A 158 -28.94 13.64 8.42
N VAL A 159 -29.45 12.42 8.24
CA VAL A 159 -29.05 11.52 7.14
C VAL A 159 -29.43 12.10 5.78
N ALA A 160 -30.64 12.66 5.66
CA ALA A 160 -31.07 13.34 4.44
C ALA A 160 -30.20 14.58 4.14
N ALA A 161 -29.92 15.40 5.14
CA ALA A 161 -29.07 16.58 5.02
C ALA A 161 -27.62 16.23 4.62
N LEU A 162 -27.08 15.11 5.11
CA LEU A 162 -25.78 14.58 4.68
C LEU A 162 -25.76 14.27 3.18
N ALA A 163 -26.77 13.57 2.67
CA ALA A 163 -26.88 13.26 1.25
C ALA A 163 -26.97 14.54 0.39
N GLU A 164 -27.75 15.53 0.84
CA GLU A 164 -27.83 16.84 0.19
C GLU A 164 -26.50 17.60 0.20
N GLY A 165 -25.78 17.58 1.33
CA GLY A 165 -24.46 18.18 1.47
C GLY A 165 -23.44 17.57 0.51
N ILE A 166 -23.41 16.23 0.42
CA ILE A 166 -22.56 15.50 -0.53
C ILE A 166 -22.92 15.88 -1.97
N GLY A 167 -24.21 15.89 -2.31
CA GLY A 167 -24.69 16.28 -3.64
C GLY A 167 -24.31 17.70 -4.01
N GLU A 168 -24.39 18.65 -3.08
CA GLU A 168 -24.03 20.05 -3.30
C GLU A 168 -22.53 20.23 -3.51
N VAL A 169 -21.68 19.55 -2.74
CA VAL A 169 -20.22 19.55 -2.95
C VAL A 169 -19.89 18.95 -4.32
N MET A 170 -20.45 17.78 -4.63
CA MET A 170 -20.28 17.14 -5.94
C MET A 170 -20.72 18.06 -7.09
N ARG A 171 -21.77 18.87 -6.89
CA ARG A 171 -22.26 19.84 -7.88
C ARG A 171 -21.29 20.96 -8.18
N ARG A 172 -20.55 21.41 -7.18
CA ARG A 172 -19.59 22.52 -7.28
C ARG A 172 -18.24 22.10 -7.84
N LEU A 173 -17.92 20.80 -7.81
CA LEU A 173 -16.66 20.30 -8.36
C LEU A 173 -16.59 20.50 -9.89
N PRO A 174 -15.51 21.10 -10.42
CA PRO A 174 -15.31 21.23 -11.85
C PRO A 174 -15.20 19.86 -12.53
N ALA A 175 -15.94 19.67 -13.63
CA ALA A 175 -15.90 18.42 -14.39
C ALA A 175 -14.48 18.05 -14.86
N ARG A 176 -13.65 19.06 -15.16
CA ARG A 176 -12.23 18.86 -15.54
C ARG A 176 -11.41 18.21 -14.41
N ASP A 177 -11.70 18.52 -13.15
CA ASP A 177 -10.94 18.01 -12.01
C ASP A 177 -11.32 16.54 -11.76
N LEU A 178 -12.61 16.22 -11.91
CA LEU A 178 -13.11 14.84 -11.90
C LEU A 178 -12.51 14.00 -13.04
N ALA A 179 -12.47 14.56 -14.26
CA ALA A 179 -11.88 13.90 -15.41
C ALA A 179 -10.37 13.69 -15.25
N ALA A 180 -9.64 14.67 -14.70
CA ALA A 180 -8.22 14.54 -14.44
C ALA A 180 -7.91 13.45 -13.40
N ALA A 181 -8.68 13.40 -12.30
CA ALA A 181 -8.53 12.37 -11.28
C ALA A 181 -8.86 10.97 -11.83
N ALA A 182 -9.90 10.86 -12.66
CA ALA A 182 -10.26 9.61 -13.30
C ALA A 182 -9.21 9.14 -14.32
N THR A 183 -8.67 10.07 -15.13
CA THR A 183 -7.61 9.77 -16.10
C THR A 183 -6.35 9.27 -15.40
N LEU A 184 -5.96 9.88 -14.27
CA LEU A 184 -4.80 9.44 -13.49
C LEU A 184 -4.98 8.03 -12.88
N SER A 185 -6.18 7.72 -12.38
CA SER A 185 -6.50 6.36 -11.92
C SER A 185 -6.40 5.35 -13.07
N LEU A 186 -6.97 5.69 -14.22
CA LEU A 186 -6.94 4.83 -15.40
C LEU A 186 -5.52 4.63 -15.95
N ASP A 187 -4.69 5.67 -15.98
CA ASP A 187 -3.28 5.59 -16.38
C ASP A 187 -2.51 4.56 -15.56
N GLN A 188 -2.66 4.58 -14.23
CA GLN A 188 -1.97 3.65 -13.34
C GLN A 188 -2.43 2.20 -13.58
N LYS A 189 -3.74 1.98 -13.76
CA LYS A 189 -4.31 0.66 -14.06
C LYS A 189 -3.84 0.11 -15.39
N LEU A 190 -3.94 0.91 -16.45
CA LEU A 190 -3.55 0.51 -17.79
C LEU A 190 -2.04 0.29 -17.88
N LEU A 191 -1.24 1.18 -17.29
CA LEU A 191 0.21 1.00 -17.20
C LEU A 191 0.55 -0.30 -16.48
N ARG A 192 -0.08 -0.59 -15.33
CA ARG A 192 0.16 -1.83 -14.58
C ARG A 192 -0.13 -3.07 -15.40
N ALA A 193 -1.22 -3.07 -16.17
CA ALA A 193 -1.55 -4.16 -17.09
C ALA A 193 -0.56 -4.27 -18.26
N HIS A 194 0.07 -3.17 -18.67
CA HIS A 194 1.01 -3.12 -19.78
C HIS A 194 2.44 -3.50 -19.41
N LEU A 195 2.86 -3.30 -18.15
CA LEU A 195 4.23 -3.61 -17.66
C LEU A 195 4.75 -5.00 -18.10
N PRO A 196 3.98 -6.11 -17.97
CA PRO A 196 4.47 -7.42 -18.37
C PRO A 196 4.81 -7.54 -19.85
N SER A 197 4.04 -6.86 -20.73
CA SER A 197 4.29 -6.86 -22.18
C SER A 197 5.58 -6.13 -22.55
N MET A 198 6.01 -5.19 -21.71
CA MET A 198 7.30 -4.49 -21.81
C MET A 198 8.45 -5.29 -21.14
N GLY A 199 8.17 -6.47 -20.59
CA GLY A 199 9.15 -7.26 -19.83
C GLY A 199 9.45 -6.68 -18.43
N LEU A 200 8.60 -5.79 -17.92
CA LEU A 200 8.77 -5.10 -16.63
C LEU A 200 7.83 -5.67 -15.56
N VAL A 201 8.20 -5.46 -14.31
CA VAL A 201 7.37 -5.76 -13.12
C VAL A 201 7.10 -4.52 -12.28
N CYS A 202 7.90 -3.48 -12.44
CA CYS A 202 7.73 -2.21 -11.75
C CYS A 202 8.27 -1.07 -12.60
N PHE A 203 7.63 0.08 -12.54
CA PHE A 203 8.10 1.34 -13.08
C PHE A 203 8.08 2.41 -11.99
N ILE A 204 9.17 3.16 -11.85
CA ILE A 204 9.30 4.29 -10.92
C ILE A 204 9.58 5.53 -11.76
N GLY A 205 8.55 6.35 -11.99
CA GLY A 205 8.66 7.57 -12.78
C GLY A 205 9.44 8.67 -12.06
N ASP A 206 10.17 9.46 -12.83
CA ASP A 206 10.89 10.64 -12.36
C ASP A 206 9.93 11.64 -11.71
N GLY A 207 10.37 12.25 -10.61
CA GLY A 207 9.54 13.14 -9.79
C GLY A 207 8.76 12.43 -8.69
N THR A 208 8.84 11.10 -8.58
CA THR A 208 8.24 10.34 -7.47
C THR A 208 8.73 10.86 -6.12
N LEU A 209 7.82 11.02 -5.17
CA LEU A 209 8.06 11.50 -3.81
C LEU A 209 7.75 10.37 -2.81
N PRO A 210 8.72 9.48 -2.48
CA PRO A 210 8.45 8.24 -1.72
C PRO A 210 8.24 8.42 -0.21
N ALA A 211 8.77 9.50 0.40
CA ALA A 211 8.66 9.74 1.84
C ALA A 211 7.23 10.08 2.27
N ARG A 212 6.80 9.52 3.41
CA ARG A 212 5.40 9.56 3.88
C ARG A 212 5.25 10.17 5.28
N SER A 213 4.07 10.71 5.54
CA SER A 213 3.56 11.07 6.86
C SER A 213 2.52 10.05 7.34
N TYR A 214 2.62 9.65 8.60
CA TYR A 214 1.72 8.69 9.22
C TYR A 214 0.82 9.39 10.22
N THR A 215 -0.43 8.96 10.28
CA THR A 215 -1.37 9.35 11.34
C THR A 215 -1.86 8.09 12.05
N ARG A 216 -2.57 8.24 13.16
CA ARG A 216 -3.20 7.08 13.82
C ARG A 216 -4.23 6.34 12.95
N PHE A 217 -4.72 6.98 11.89
CA PHE A 217 -5.67 6.39 10.94
C PHE A 217 -4.96 5.77 9.73
N ARG A 218 -3.78 6.28 9.37
CA ARG A 218 -2.97 5.81 8.23
C ARG A 218 -1.59 5.35 8.71
N GLN A 219 -1.58 4.27 9.48
CA GLN A 219 -0.37 3.74 10.13
C GLN A 219 0.49 2.85 9.22
N HIS A 220 -0.03 2.46 8.06
CA HIS A 220 0.65 1.56 7.13
C HIS A 220 1.14 2.33 5.89
N HIS A 221 2.36 2.07 5.42
CA HIS A 221 3.01 2.85 4.35
C HIS A 221 2.18 2.96 3.07
N ARG A 222 1.43 1.90 2.70
CA ARG A 222 0.53 1.92 1.53
C ARG A 222 -0.57 2.98 1.62
N VAL A 223 -1.15 3.20 2.82
CA VAL A 223 -2.22 4.21 3.04
C VAL A 223 -1.69 5.54 3.60
N ALA A 224 -0.43 5.60 4.04
CA ALA A 224 0.18 6.79 4.61
C ALA A 224 0.10 7.99 3.64
N GLY A 225 0.05 9.21 4.17
CA GLY A 225 -0.08 10.46 3.40
C GLY A 225 1.23 11.05 2.89
N PRO A 226 1.20 12.03 1.98
CA PRO A 226 2.39 12.72 1.52
C PRO A 226 3.11 13.37 2.70
N LYS A 227 4.44 13.36 2.68
CA LYS A 227 5.24 14.04 3.69
C LYS A 227 5.13 15.57 3.51
N GLU A 228 5.00 16.29 4.62
CA GLU A 228 5.09 17.75 4.64
C GLU A 228 6.54 18.24 4.68
N GLY A 229 6.80 19.41 4.09
CA GLY A 229 8.11 20.05 4.09
C GLY A 229 9.08 19.45 3.06
N VAL A 230 10.35 19.31 3.45
CA VAL A 230 11.42 18.90 2.51
C VAL A 230 11.20 17.47 2.04
N HIS A 231 11.04 17.35 0.72
CA HIS A 231 10.87 16.10 0.00
C HIS A 231 11.82 16.05 -1.19
N ILE A 232 12.66 15.01 -1.26
CA ILE A 232 13.63 14.85 -2.34
C ILE A 232 13.01 13.92 -3.40
N PRO A 233 12.77 14.40 -4.64
CA PRO A 233 12.21 13.58 -5.68
C PRO A 233 13.19 12.50 -6.12
N PHE A 234 12.66 11.31 -6.39
CA PHE A 234 13.37 10.29 -7.13
C PHE A 234 13.57 10.75 -8.57
N LEU A 235 14.81 10.72 -9.01
CA LEU A 235 15.21 10.94 -10.40
C LEU A 235 16.08 9.75 -10.81
N CYS A 236 15.72 9.07 -11.89
CA CYS A 236 16.43 7.92 -12.40
C CYS A 236 17.81 8.34 -12.91
N PRO A 237 18.92 7.82 -12.35
CA PRO A 237 20.26 8.22 -12.78
C PRO A 237 20.56 7.68 -14.19
N GLU A 238 21.05 8.53 -15.10
CA GLU A 238 21.27 8.19 -16.51
C GLU A 238 22.03 6.86 -16.72
N GLY A 239 23.08 6.62 -15.92
CA GLY A 239 23.91 5.42 -16.05
C GLY A 239 23.23 4.11 -15.60
N ILE A 240 22.02 4.13 -15.02
CA ILE A 240 21.26 2.90 -14.71
C ILE A 240 20.40 2.42 -15.89
N GLY A 241 20.28 3.25 -16.93
CA GLY A 241 19.45 3.01 -18.10
C GLY A 241 17.98 3.37 -17.84
N PRO A 242 17.62 4.67 -17.78
CA PRO A 242 16.24 5.10 -17.74
C PRO A 242 15.48 4.67 -19.00
N ILE A 243 14.16 4.50 -18.86
CA ILE A 243 13.25 4.21 -19.96
C ILE A 243 12.18 5.30 -20.03
N GLU A 244 11.63 5.53 -21.22
CA GLU A 244 10.45 6.37 -21.42
C GLU A 244 9.21 5.48 -21.54
N VAL A 245 8.15 5.83 -20.81
CA VAL A 245 6.86 5.16 -20.84
C VAL A 245 5.78 6.19 -21.18
N GLU A 246 4.90 5.86 -22.11
CA GLU A 246 3.70 6.64 -22.39
C GLU A 246 2.55 6.15 -21.49
N LEU A 247 1.94 7.07 -20.77
CA LEU A 247 0.78 6.81 -19.91
C LEU A 247 -0.46 6.59 -20.80
N PRO A 248 -1.12 5.39 -20.74
CA PRO A 248 -2.05 5.00 -21.80
C PRO A 248 -3.33 5.83 -21.94
N ALA A 249 -3.83 6.43 -20.86
CA ALA A 249 -5.05 7.24 -20.86
C ALA A 249 -4.76 8.73 -21.11
N SER A 250 -3.70 9.29 -20.51
CA SER A 250 -3.36 10.71 -20.70
C SER A 250 -2.45 11.00 -21.89
N GLY A 251 -1.77 10.00 -22.45
CA GLY A 251 -0.77 10.16 -23.52
C GLY A 251 0.51 10.86 -23.07
N ARG A 252 0.67 11.13 -21.76
CA ARG A 252 1.87 11.79 -21.22
C ARG A 252 3.05 10.82 -21.25
N ARG A 253 4.23 11.31 -21.62
CA ARG A 253 5.47 10.53 -21.56
C ARG A 253 6.24 10.85 -20.29
N ILE A 254 6.65 9.80 -19.59
CA ILE A 254 7.37 9.88 -18.32
C ILE A 254 8.63 9.04 -18.44
N THR A 255 9.77 9.64 -18.10
CA THR A 255 11.04 8.92 -17.92
C THR A 255 11.09 8.32 -16.52
N GLY A 256 11.76 7.18 -16.36
CA GLY A 256 11.93 6.57 -15.04
C GLY A 256 12.73 5.28 -15.04
N LEU A 257 12.71 4.58 -13.91
CA LEU A 257 13.35 3.28 -13.73
C LEU A 257 12.35 2.16 -13.98
N GLY A 258 12.57 1.35 -15.03
CA GLY A 258 11.88 0.07 -15.22
C GLY A 258 12.64 -1.08 -14.56
N VAL A 259 12.00 -1.84 -13.67
CA VAL A 259 12.51 -3.09 -13.11
C VAL A 259 12.04 -4.26 -13.95
N ARG A 260 12.99 -5.05 -14.46
CA ARG A 260 12.75 -6.12 -15.42
C ARG A 260 12.37 -7.42 -14.72
N ARG A 261 11.65 -8.29 -15.42
CA ARG A 261 11.43 -9.67 -14.96
C ARG A 261 12.78 -10.37 -14.74
N ARG A 262 12.87 -11.22 -13.71
CA ARG A 262 14.11 -11.95 -13.33
C ARG A 262 15.31 -11.07 -12.98
N GLU A 263 15.14 -9.76 -12.83
CA GLU A 263 16.22 -8.86 -12.44
C GLU A 263 16.47 -8.92 -10.94
N VAL A 264 17.73 -8.86 -10.53
CA VAL A 264 18.17 -8.56 -9.17
C VAL A 264 18.68 -7.13 -9.14
N LEU A 265 17.92 -6.23 -8.53
CA LEU A 265 18.29 -4.82 -8.34
C LEU A 265 18.71 -4.61 -6.88
N ALA A 266 19.94 -4.14 -6.67
CA ALA A 266 20.37 -3.67 -5.36
C ALA A 266 20.08 -2.17 -5.22
N ILE A 267 19.33 -1.80 -4.19
CA ILE A 267 19.18 -0.44 -3.70
C ILE A 267 20.13 -0.28 -2.52
N ALA A 268 21.35 0.14 -2.83
CA ALA A 268 22.45 0.30 -1.89
C ALA A 268 22.46 1.70 -1.24
N GLY A 269 23.15 1.84 -0.13
CA GLY A 269 23.42 3.13 0.50
C GLY A 269 23.58 3.01 2.01
N SER A 270 24.22 4.02 2.61
CA SER A 270 24.43 4.06 4.07
C SER A 270 23.09 4.11 4.84
N ASN A 271 23.18 4.05 6.16
CA ASN A 271 22.03 4.15 7.05
C ASN A 271 21.28 5.48 6.82
N ALA A 272 19.95 5.42 6.96
CA ALA A 272 19.05 6.57 6.81
C ALA A 272 19.08 7.28 5.44
N GLN A 273 19.55 6.63 4.36
CA GLN A 273 19.57 7.23 3.02
C GLN A 273 18.25 7.09 2.24
N GLY A 274 17.21 6.44 2.79
CA GLY A 274 15.89 6.32 2.16
C GLY A 274 15.63 5.00 1.41
N LYS A 275 16.42 3.94 1.65
CA LYS A 275 16.27 2.64 0.97
C LYS A 275 14.92 1.99 1.26
N THR A 276 14.59 1.81 2.54
CA THR A 276 13.28 1.31 3.01
C THR A 276 12.14 2.17 2.52
N THR A 277 12.33 3.49 2.48
CA THR A 277 11.32 4.45 1.99
C THR A 277 10.99 4.19 0.51
N LEU A 278 12.01 4.02 -0.34
CA LEU A 278 11.81 3.71 -1.75
C LEU A 278 11.22 2.31 -1.95
N LEU A 279 11.67 1.31 -1.18
CA LEU A 279 11.13 -0.04 -1.21
C LEU A 279 9.64 -0.09 -0.82
N ASN A 280 9.24 0.70 0.18
CA ASN A 280 7.84 0.88 0.56
C ASN A 280 7.02 1.61 -0.51
N ALA A 281 7.59 2.56 -1.23
CA ALA A 281 6.92 3.21 -2.36
C ALA A 281 6.69 2.22 -3.51
N ILE A 282 7.68 1.39 -3.83
CA ILE A 282 7.56 0.30 -4.82
C ILE A 282 6.46 -0.68 -4.40
N ARG A 283 6.41 -1.06 -3.11
CA ARG A 283 5.34 -1.91 -2.57
C ARG A 283 3.97 -1.25 -2.70
N ALA A 284 3.88 0.04 -2.41
CA ALA A 284 2.64 0.80 -2.57
C ALA A 284 2.22 0.93 -4.03
N GLY A 285 3.14 0.90 -5.00
CA GLY A 285 2.80 0.99 -6.43
C GLY A 285 1.93 -0.14 -6.99
N GLU A 286 1.66 -1.20 -6.20
CA GLU A 286 0.55 -2.09 -6.52
C GLU A 286 -0.77 -1.33 -6.55
N ASP A 287 -0.97 -0.35 -5.68
CA ASP A 287 -2.19 0.44 -5.54
C ASP A 287 -2.18 1.70 -6.40
N ASP A 288 -3.37 2.21 -6.71
CA ASP A 288 -3.54 3.47 -7.44
C ASP A 288 -3.63 4.63 -6.44
N HIS A 289 -2.87 5.69 -6.71
CA HIS A 289 -2.75 6.85 -5.86
C HIS A 289 -3.27 8.11 -6.55
N ALA A 290 -3.81 9.01 -5.75
CA ALA A 290 -4.36 10.27 -6.22
C ALA A 290 -3.25 11.29 -6.54
N ALA A 291 -3.63 12.32 -7.30
CA ALA A 291 -2.74 13.44 -7.60
C ALA A 291 -2.24 14.11 -6.31
N GLY A 292 -0.94 14.39 -6.24
CA GLY A 292 -0.33 14.99 -5.05
C GLY A 292 0.01 14.00 -3.93
N ASP A 293 -0.25 12.70 -4.12
CA ASP A 293 0.29 11.67 -3.24
C ASP A 293 1.82 11.66 -3.29
N GLY A 294 2.40 11.79 -4.48
CA GLY A 294 3.82 11.62 -4.75
C GLY A 294 4.19 10.25 -5.31
N ARG A 295 3.32 9.24 -5.19
CA ARG A 295 3.56 7.87 -5.69
C ARG A 295 2.71 7.50 -6.89
N GLU A 296 1.99 8.44 -7.49
CA GLU A 296 1.11 8.21 -8.64
C GLU A 296 1.88 7.72 -9.90
N LEU A 297 3.20 7.89 -9.93
CA LEU A 297 4.08 7.40 -11.01
C LEU A 297 4.89 6.16 -10.60
N VAL A 298 4.58 5.54 -9.46
CA VAL A 298 5.13 4.26 -9.05
C VAL A 298 4.10 3.18 -9.32
N VAL A 299 4.34 2.36 -10.32
CA VAL A 299 3.40 1.31 -10.73
C VAL A 299 4.10 -0.04 -10.67
N THR A 300 3.60 -0.93 -9.84
CA THR A 300 4.10 -2.29 -9.63
C THR A 300 3.00 -3.27 -10.02
N VAL A 301 3.36 -4.33 -10.74
CA VAL A 301 2.40 -5.41 -11.06
C VAL A 301 1.91 -6.08 -9.78
N ARG A 302 0.66 -6.55 -9.79
CA ARG A 302 0.04 -7.19 -8.63
C ARG A 302 0.76 -8.50 -8.28
N GLY A 303 0.79 -8.81 -6.98
CA GLY A 303 1.36 -10.05 -6.46
C GLY A 303 2.80 -9.90 -5.95
N ALA A 304 3.32 -8.68 -5.79
CA ALA A 304 4.61 -8.49 -5.13
C ALA A 304 4.59 -9.10 -3.72
N ARG A 305 5.77 -9.53 -3.24
CA ARG A 305 5.95 -10.16 -1.93
C ARG A 305 7.09 -9.49 -1.20
N THR A 306 6.97 -9.36 0.11
CA THR A 306 8.07 -8.94 0.99
C THR A 306 8.50 -10.14 1.81
N ALA A 307 9.81 -10.34 1.97
CA ALA A 307 10.35 -11.36 2.87
C ALA A 307 11.13 -10.70 4.01
N GLU A 308 10.78 -11.07 5.24
CA GLU A 308 11.32 -10.52 6.48
C GLU A 308 11.60 -11.66 7.47
N ALA A 309 12.58 -11.46 8.36
CA ALA A 309 12.79 -12.35 9.48
C ALA A 309 11.62 -12.28 10.46
N GLY A 310 11.28 -13.41 11.07
CA GLY A 310 10.22 -13.46 12.08
C GLY A 310 10.21 -14.78 12.85
N GLY A 311 9.25 -14.92 13.76
CA GLY A 311 8.99 -16.18 14.47
C GLY A 311 7.62 -16.73 14.10
N GLN A 312 7.58 -17.87 13.43
CA GLN A 312 6.33 -18.55 13.10
C GLN A 312 6.46 -20.06 13.33
N HIS A 313 5.36 -20.67 13.79
CA HIS A 313 5.26 -22.13 13.81
C HIS A 313 5.04 -22.64 12.38
N LEU A 314 5.94 -23.50 11.92
CA LEU A 314 5.89 -24.11 10.60
C LEU A 314 5.03 -25.36 10.64
N ASN A 315 4.12 -25.48 9.68
CA ASN A 315 3.21 -26.61 9.55
C ASN A 315 3.24 -27.12 8.10
N GLY A 316 4.20 -27.97 7.78
CA GLY A 316 4.43 -28.46 6.42
C GLY A 316 5.00 -27.41 5.47
N ALA A 317 5.84 -26.51 5.99
CA ALA A 317 6.39 -25.42 5.20
C ALA A 317 7.59 -25.88 4.35
N ASP A 318 7.74 -25.33 3.14
CA ASP A 318 8.87 -25.61 2.26
C ASP A 318 9.99 -24.58 2.48
N VAL A 319 11.13 -25.05 2.99
CA VAL A 319 12.38 -24.30 3.21
C VAL A 319 13.51 -24.81 2.30
N SER A 320 13.23 -25.75 1.40
CA SER A 320 14.24 -26.49 0.63
C SER A 320 15.04 -25.65 -0.38
N LEU A 321 14.56 -24.44 -0.69
CA LEU A 321 15.31 -23.47 -1.48
C LEU A 321 16.63 -23.06 -0.78
N PHE A 322 16.62 -22.99 0.55
CA PHE A 322 17.75 -22.55 1.37
C PHE A 322 18.34 -23.67 2.24
N PHE A 323 17.54 -24.63 2.69
CA PHE A 323 17.95 -25.64 3.67
C PHE A 323 18.04 -27.03 3.04
N GLY A 324 19.21 -27.67 3.16
CA GLY A 324 19.45 -29.07 2.76
C GLY A 324 19.01 -30.08 3.82
N SER A 325 19.02 -29.68 5.09
CA SER A 325 18.55 -30.48 6.23
C SER A 325 17.78 -29.60 7.22
N LEU A 326 17.01 -30.22 8.12
CA LEU A 326 16.30 -29.51 9.18
C LEU A 326 17.13 -29.50 10.47
N PRO A 327 17.10 -28.40 11.24
CA PRO A 327 17.80 -28.36 12.52
C PRO A 327 17.18 -29.32 13.55
N PRO A 328 17.94 -29.72 14.57
CA PRO A 328 17.42 -30.55 15.66
C PRO A 328 16.18 -29.92 16.33
N GLY A 329 15.21 -30.77 16.68
CA GLY A 329 13.95 -30.34 17.30
C GLY A 329 12.82 -29.99 16.31
N MET A 330 13.11 -30.00 15.01
CA MET A 330 12.10 -29.97 13.96
C MET A 330 11.83 -31.38 13.41
N SER A 331 10.67 -31.56 12.78
CA SER A 331 10.28 -32.81 12.13
C SER A 331 9.90 -32.62 10.66
N GLY A 332 9.87 -33.72 9.91
CA GLY A 332 9.55 -33.73 8.48
C GLY A 332 10.79 -33.66 7.59
N THR A 333 10.70 -32.92 6.49
CA THR A 333 11.80 -32.71 5.52
C THR A 333 11.91 -31.23 5.17
N PRO A 334 12.99 -30.75 4.55
CA PRO A 334 13.05 -29.36 4.08
C PRO A 334 11.89 -28.94 3.15
N LYS A 335 11.23 -29.87 2.45
CA LYS A 335 10.06 -29.58 1.61
C LYS A 335 8.73 -29.54 2.39
N ALA A 336 8.73 -30.05 3.61
CA ALA A 336 7.56 -30.13 4.49
C ALA A 336 8.04 -30.15 5.94
N ALA A 337 8.46 -28.97 6.41
CA ALA A 337 9.06 -28.78 7.72
C ALA A 337 7.99 -28.43 8.76
N PHE A 338 8.12 -29.01 9.95
CA PHE A 338 7.22 -28.80 11.08
C PHE A 338 8.01 -28.40 12.32
N GLY A 339 7.48 -27.47 13.11
CA GLY A 339 8.09 -26.99 14.36
C GLY A 339 8.29 -25.48 14.39
N GLN A 340 9.03 -24.99 15.37
CA GLN A 340 9.24 -23.55 15.54
C GLN A 340 10.31 -23.02 14.58
N GLY A 341 9.92 -22.16 13.65
CA GLY A 341 10.82 -21.51 12.70
C GLY A 341 11.65 -20.40 13.36
N SER A 342 12.96 -20.37 13.07
CA SER A 342 13.82 -19.23 13.37
C SER A 342 13.54 -18.05 12.44
N GLY A 343 14.17 -16.90 12.71
CA GLY A 343 14.15 -15.72 11.83
C GLY A 343 14.44 -16.05 10.37
N SER A 344 15.53 -16.78 10.12
CA SER A 344 15.96 -17.18 8.78
C SER A 344 15.04 -18.23 8.15
N MET A 345 14.50 -19.18 8.92
CA MET A 345 13.57 -20.17 8.36
C MET A 345 12.23 -19.55 7.97
N THR A 346 11.67 -18.66 8.80
CA THR A 346 10.44 -17.92 8.45
C THR A 346 10.62 -17.15 7.14
N MET A 347 11.74 -16.43 7.02
CA MET A 347 12.07 -15.70 5.80
C MET A 347 12.30 -16.65 4.59
N ALA A 348 12.93 -17.81 4.80
CA ALA A 348 13.13 -18.81 3.74
C ALA A 348 11.80 -19.36 3.19
N VAL A 349 10.82 -19.61 4.06
CA VAL A 349 9.46 -19.99 3.66
C VAL A 349 8.84 -18.90 2.79
N GLN A 350 8.95 -17.64 3.20
CA GLN A 350 8.38 -16.51 2.47
C GLN A 350 8.99 -16.36 1.07
N VAL A 351 10.33 -16.44 0.96
CA VAL A 351 11.02 -16.39 -0.34
C VAL A 351 10.66 -17.60 -1.21
N GLY A 352 10.69 -18.80 -0.64
CA GLY A 352 10.34 -20.04 -1.35
C GLY A 352 8.90 -20.03 -1.87
N ALA A 353 7.95 -19.56 -1.06
CA ALA A 353 6.56 -19.38 -1.46
C ALA A 353 6.42 -18.36 -2.59
N ALA A 354 7.05 -17.19 -2.47
CA ALA A 354 7.03 -16.17 -3.52
C ALA A 354 7.53 -16.70 -4.87
N VAL A 355 8.65 -17.42 -4.86
CA VAL A 355 9.22 -18.01 -6.08
C VAL A 355 8.32 -19.11 -6.66
N ARG A 356 7.83 -20.02 -5.83
CA ARG A 356 6.99 -21.15 -6.25
C ARG A 356 5.63 -20.70 -6.79
N GLU A 357 5.05 -19.66 -6.20
CA GLU A 357 3.82 -19.02 -6.68
C GLU A 357 4.05 -18.15 -7.93
N GLY A 358 5.30 -17.98 -8.36
CA GLY A 358 5.63 -17.13 -9.51
C GLY A 358 5.38 -15.66 -9.24
N ALA A 359 5.55 -15.19 -7.99
CA ALA A 359 5.42 -13.79 -7.65
C ALA A 359 6.29 -12.93 -8.58
N PRO A 360 5.77 -11.85 -9.15
CA PRO A 360 6.51 -11.06 -10.13
C PRO A 360 7.71 -10.34 -9.52
N LEU A 361 7.59 -9.93 -8.25
CA LEU A 361 8.58 -9.13 -7.54
C LEU A 361 8.69 -9.56 -6.08
N LEU A 362 9.92 -9.82 -5.63
CA LEU A 362 10.30 -10.06 -4.26
C LEU A 362 11.06 -8.83 -3.73
N LEU A 363 10.61 -8.30 -2.60
CA LEU A 363 11.22 -7.16 -1.91
C LEU A 363 11.88 -7.65 -0.62
N ILE A 364 13.14 -7.30 -0.41
CA ILE A 364 13.90 -7.63 0.79
C ILE A 364 14.55 -6.36 1.34
N ASP A 365 14.33 -6.08 2.62
CA ASP A 365 15.00 -5.00 3.34
C ASP A 365 15.97 -5.59 4.37
N GLU A 366 17.27 -5.28 4.23
CA GLU A 366 18.32 -5.77 5.13
C GLU A 366 17.99 -5.49 6.61
N ASP A 367 17.40 -4.34 6.91
CA ASP A 367 17.10 -3.93 8.29
C ASP A 367 16.04 -4.83 8.96
N ARG A 368 15.28 -5.60 8.17
CA ARG A 368 14.24 -6.53 8.63
C ARG A 368 14.53 -7.98 8.23
N ALA A 369 15.70 -8.26 7.65
CA ALA A 369 16.06 -9.55 7.13
C ALA A 369 16.94 -10.35 8.10
N ALA A 370 16.94 -11.67 7.90
CA ALA A 370 17.92 -12.54 8.55
C ALA A 370 19.21 -12.51 7.71
N ALA A 371 20.23 -11.77 8.16
CA ALA A 371 21.48 -11.59 7.41
C ALA A 371 22.14 -12.92 7.01
N ASN A 372 22.08 -13.94 7.88
CA ASN A 372 22.59 -15.29 7.61
C ASN A 372 21.80 -16.08 6.54
N LEU A 373 20.58 -15.67 6.20
CA LEU A 373 19.86 -16.20 5.03
C LEU A 373 20.28 -15.50 3.74
N LEU A 374 20.76 -14.27 3.84
CA LEU A 374 21.15 -13.44 2.70
C LEU A 374 22.59 -13.67 2.27
N VAL A 375 23.52 -13.72 3.22
CA VAL A 375 24.96 -13.91 3.00
C VAL A 375 25.53 -14.99 3.92
N ARG A 376 26.63 -15.62 3.51
CA ARG A 376 27.27 -16.67 4.31
C ARG A 376 27.98 -16.08 5.52
N SER A 377 27.74 -16.68 6.68
CA SER A 377 28.57 -16.51 7.89
C SER A 377 29.54 -17.68 8.05
N THR A 378 30.71 -17.45 8.65
CA THR A 378 31.67 -18.51 9.00
C THR A 378 31.17 -19.44 10.10
N LEU A 379 30.16 -19.01 10.87
CA LEU A 379 29.51 -19.80 11.91
C LEU A 379 28.33 -20.63 11.38
N GLN A 380 27.99 -20.47 10.11
CA GLN A 380 26.83 -21.10 9.50
C GLN A 380 27.17 -22.50 9.01
N GLU A 381 26.31 -23.47 9.33
CA GLU A 381 26.44 -24.85 8.86
C GLU A 381 26.39 -24.93 7.32
N GLU A 382 26.98 -25.98 6.75
CA GLU A 382 27.06 -26.15 5.29
C GLU A 382 25.69 -26.35 4.63
N ASP A 383 24.72 -26.91 5.38
CA ASP A 383 23.39 -27.25 4.88
C ASP A 383 22.47 -26.06 4.62
N VAL A 384 22.90 -24.83 4.94
CA VAL A 384 22.15 -23.62 4.59
C VAL A 384 22.85 -22.90 3.43
N THR A 385 22.15 -22.69 2.32
CA THR A 385 22.64 -21.96 1.14
C THR A 385 22.04 -20.54 1.12
N PRO A 386 22.83 -19.48 1.42
CA PRO A 386 22.31 -18.11 1.44
C PRO A 386 21.92 -17.59 0.05
N LEU A 387 21.10 -16.54 0.02
CA LEU A 387 20.60 -15.94 -1.23
C LEU A 387 21.75 -15.52 -2.17
N ALA A 388 22.82 -14.93 -1.65
CA ALA A 388 23.98 -14.54 -2.46
C ALA A 388 24.62 -15.73 -3.20
N GLU A 389 24.63 -16.92 -2.59
CA GLU A 389 25.12 -18.13 -3.23
C GLU A 389 24.12 -18.73 -4.22
N ILE A 390 22.83 -18.69 -3.91
CA ILE A 390 21.76 -19.08 -4.85
C ILE A 390 21.87 -18.22 -6.11
N LEU A 391 21.98 -16.90 -5.99
CA LEU A 391 22.15 -16.00 -7.12
C LEU A 391 23.43 -16.25 -7.91
N ALA A 392 24.51 -16.68 -7.25
CA ALA A 392 25.78 -16.95 -7.89
C ALA A 392 25.80 -18.29 -8.67
N LYS A 393 25.13 -19.32 -8.14
CA LYS A 393 25.28 -20.71 -8.62
C LYS A 393 24.01 -21.30 -9.25
N ARG A 394 22.83 -20.82 -8.84
CA ARG A 394 21.50 -21.39 -9.17
C ARG A 394 20.47 -20.27 -9.38
N ARG A 395 20.80 -19.26 -10.19
CA ARG A 395 19.97 -18.06 -10.39
C ARG A 395 18.59 -18.38 -10.95
N ASP A 396 18.49 -19.45 -11.73
CA ASP A 396 17.25 -20.05 -12.24
C ASP A 396 16.32 -20.56 -11.13
N ALA A 397 16.84 -20.83 -9.92
CA ALA A 397 16.03 -21.20 -8.76
C ALA A 397 15.07 -20.09 -8.29
N LEU A 398 15.26 -18.82 -8.71
CA LEU A 398 14.27 -17.75 -8.49
C LEU A 398 13.16 -17.73 -9.56
N GLY A 399 13.20 -18.61 -10.55
CA GLY A 399 12.18 -18.73 -11.57
C GLY A 399 12.00 -17.46 -12.40
N SER A 400 10.80 -16.87 -12.37
CA SER A 400 10.50 -15.63 -13.09
C SER A 400 10.50 -14.37 -12.22
N THR A 401 10.67 -14.54 -10.91
CA THR A 401 10.58 -13.49 -9.90
C THR A 401 11.77 -12.53 -10.00
N ALA A 402 11.49 -11.24 -10.15
CA ALA A 402 12.48 -10.20 -9.93
C ALA A 402 12.72 -10.02 -8.42
N CYS A 403 13.89 -9.56 -8.02
CA CYS A 403 14.27 -9.32 -6.63
C CYS A 403 14.83 -7.91 -6.48
N ILE A 404 14.28 -7.13 -5.54
CA ILE A 404 14.86 -5.86 -5.12
C ILE A 404 15.34 -6.03 -3.68
N VAL A 405 16.63 -5.76 -3.46
CA VAL A 405 17.25 -5.81 -2.13
C VAL A 405 17.65 -4.40 -1.73
N ALA A 406 17.05 -3.88 -0.67
CA ALA A 406 17.52 -2.69 0.03
C ALA A 406 18.62 -3.09 1.02
N THR A 407 19.83 -2.57 0.86
CA THR A 407 21.00 -3.02 1.63
C THR A 407 22.03 -1.92 1.85
N SER A 408 22.74 -1.97 2.96
CA SER A 408 23.86 -1.09 3.31
C SER A 408 25.19 -1.82 3.48
N SER A 409 25.18 -3.11 3.86
CA SER A 409 26.41 -3.80 4.29
C SER A 409 26.64 -5.18 3.66
N LEU A 410 25.69 -5.70 2.89
CA LEU A 410 25.76 -7.05 2.34
C LEU A 410 26.51 -7.08 0.99
N ASP A 411 27.79 -6.69 0.99
CA ASP A 411 28.59 -6.54 -0.23
C ASP A 411 28.61 -7.80 -1.11
N SER A 412 28.70 -8.98 -0.49
CA SER A 412 28.67 -10.25 -1.22
C SER A 412 27.35 -10.51 -1.96
N LEU A 413 26.23 -9.96 -1.46
CA LEU A 413 24.92 -9.98 -2.12
C LEU A 413 24.81 -8.88 -3.17
N ILE A 414 25.23 -7.65 -2.86
CA ILE A 414 25.24 -6.51 -3.79
C ILE A 414 26.06 -6.87 -5.05
N ALA A 415 27.20 -7.54 -4.86
CA ALA A 415 28.04 -8.01 -5.95
C ALA A 415 27.30 -8.97 -6.92
N ARG A 416 26.19 -9.59 -6.53
CA ARG A 416 25.39 -10.49 -7.38
C ARG A 416 24.25 -9.80 -8.13
N ALA A 417 23.98 -8.52 -7.85
CA ALA A 417 22.95 -7.77 -8.54
C ALA A 417 23.29 -7.52 -10.03
N ASP A 418 22.26 -7.42 -10.86
CA ASP A 418 22.37 -7.04 -12.27
C ASP A 418 22.55 -5.53 -12.42
N ARG A 419 21.89 -4.75 -11.56
CA ARG A 419 22.05 -3.29 -11.44
C ARG A 419 22.16 -2.88 -9.99
N ILE A 420 22.94 -1.83 -9.74
CA ILE A 420 23.16 -1.27 -8.40
C ILE A 420 22.80 0.22 -8.45
N MET A 421 21.69 0.55 -7.80
CA MET A 421 21.32 1.92 -7.48
C MET A 421 21.87 2.26 -6.10
N VAL A 422 22.45 3.44 -5.92
CA VAL A 422 22.92 3.92 -4.62
C VAL A 422 22.16 5.17 -4.21
N LEU A 423 21.67 5.21 -2.96
CA LEU A 423 21.05 6.40 -2.40
C LEU A 423 22.06 7.20 -1.57
N ARG A 424 22.17 8.51 -1.86
CA ARG A 424 23.04 9.47 -1.15
C ARG A 424 22.32 10.80 -0.99
N GLY A 425 22.15 11.27 0.24
CA GLY A 425 21.33 12.45 0.54
C GLY A 425 19.89 12.30 0.04
N HIS A 426 19.37 11.07 0.03
CA HIS A 426 18.08 10.68 -0.58
C HIS A 426 18.00 10.76 -2.11
N GLY A 427 19.01 11.28 -2.80
CA GLY A 427 19.12 11.24 -4.25
C GLY A 427 19.59 9.88 -4.75
N ALA A 428 19.10 9.47 -5.93
CA ALA A 428 19.52 8.23 -6.58
C ALA A 428 20.75 8.46 -7.47
N GLY A 429 21.74 7.58 -7.31
CA GLY A 429 22.91 7.45 -8.17
C GLY A 429 23.09 6.01 -8.62
N VAL A 430 24.10 5.77 -9.44
CA VAL A 430 24.40 4.44 -9.99
C VAL A 430 25.82 4.03 -9.65
N ILE A 431 26.01 2.73 -9.39
CA ILE A 431 27.32 2.10 -9.33
C ILE A 431 27.35 1.01 -10.40
N ALA A 432 28.35 1.05 -11.29
CA ALA A 432 28.52 -0.02 -12.26
C ALA A 432 28.83 -1.35 -11.52
N PRO A 433 28.12 -2.46 -11.80
CA PRO A 433 28.36 -3.73 -11.12
C PRO A 433 29.81 -4.21 -11.19
N ALA A 434 30.48 -4.01 -12.33
CA ALA A 434 31.89 -4.34 -12.50
C ALA A 434 32.80 -3.53 -11.57
N ALA A 435 32.54 -2.23 -11.42
CA ALA A 435 33.29 -1.36 -10.52
C ALA A 435 33.07 -1.74 -9.05
N PHE A 436 31.83 -2.05 -8.67
CA PHE A 436 31.51 -2.54 -7.32
C PHE A 436 32.25 -3.84 -7.01
N ARG A 437 32.20 -4.82 -7.93
CA ARG A 437 32.89 -6.11 -7.76
C ARG A 437 34.40 -5.95 -7.66
N ALA A 438 35.01 -5.06 -8.44
CA ALA A 438 36.45 -4.78 -8.37
C ALA A 438 36.85 -4.18 -7.02
N ALA A 439 36.11 -3.16 -6.55
CA ALA A 439 36.35 -2.54 -5.25
C ALA A 439 36.16 -3.53 -4.09
N TYR A 440 35.13 -4.39 -4.17
CA TYR A 440 34.90 -5.42 -3.16
C TYR A 440 36.01 -6.48 -3.15
N LEU A 441 36.52 -6.90 -4.32
CA LEU A 441 37.64 -7.83 -4.40
C LEU A 441 38.91 -7.22 -3.76
N GLU A 442 39.20 -5.96 -4.07
CA GLU A 442 40.34 -5.25 -3.47
C GLU A 442 40.21 -5.19 -1.94
N TYR A 443 39.02 -4.88 -1.42
CA TYR A 443 38.74 -4.91 0.02
C TYR A 443 39.01 -6.29 0.64
N LEU A 444 38.55 -7.38 0.00
CA LEU A 444 38.80 -8.74 0.48
C LEU A 444 40.29 -9.10 0.48
N GLU A 445 41.05 -8.69 -0.55
CA GLU A 445 42.50 -8.88 -0.59
C GLU A 445 43.22 -8.11 0.53
N GLN A 446 42.76 -6.88 0.83
CA GLN A 446 43.29 -6.09 1.95
C GLN A 446 43.02 -6.80 3.29
N CYS A 447 41.79 -7.28 3.52
CA CYS A 447 41.46 -8.08 4.70
C CYS A 447 42.37 -9.30 4.84
N LEU A 448 42.59 -10.04 3.74
CA LEU A 448 43.49 -11.20 3.75
C LEU A 448 44.93 -10.83 4.13
N ARG A 449 45.43 -9.69 3.64
CA ARG A 449 46.78 -9.20 3.98
C ARG A 449 46.88 -8.82 5.46
N MET A 450 45.85 -8.19 6.03
CA MET A 450 45.83 -7.84 7.47
C MET A 450 45.85 -9.09 8.34
N THR A 451 44.98 -10.08 8.05
CA THR A 451 44.91 -11.32 8.84
C THR A 451 46.22 -12.11 8.79
N LYS A 452 46.89 -12.17 7.64
CA LYS A 452 48.22 -12.82 7.51
C LYS A 452 49.30 -12.13 8.34
N LYS A 453 49.24 -10.80 8.46
CA LYS A 453 50.20 -10.02 9.27
C LYS A 453 49.99 -10.26 10.77
N ASP A 454 48.74 -10.45 11.19
CA ASP A 454 48.40 -10.74 12.59
C ASP A 454 48.72 -12.19 12.99
N GLN A 455 48.66 -13.15 12.07
CA GLN A 455 49.09 -14.55 12.32
C GLN A 455 50.62 -14.75 12.35
N GLY A 456 51.38 -13.78 11.85
CA GLY A 456 52.85 -13.79 11.86
C GLY A 456 53.48 -13.06 13.05
N ARG A 457 52.66 -12.54 13.97
CA ARG A 457 53.04 -12.03 15.29
C ARG A 457 52.64 -13.05 16.35
#